data_AF-A0A0G1RHT3-F1
#
_entry.id   AF-A0A0G1RHT3-F1
#
_cell.length_a   1.000
_cell.length_b   1.000
_cell.length_c   1.000
_cell.angle_alpha   90.00
_cell.angle_beta   90.00
_cell.angle_gamma   90.00
#
_symmetry.space_group_name_H-M   'P 1'
#
loop_
_entity.id
_entity.type
_entity.pdbx_description
1 polymer ?
#
loop_
_entity_poly.entity_id
_entity_poly.type
_entity_poly.pdbx_seq_one_letter_code
_entity_poly.pdbx_strand_id
1 'polypeptide(L)'
;MKICGLDEAGRGPLAGPLVAAAVALNPKIKISNLKDSKKLNKLQRERAYKEIINSGAEVAVEIISARQINNQGIGWANKEIFRRLIKKIEAKKYIVDGNLKLGRIKNSRVKCVIGADRTRKCVMAASIVAKVTRDRLMLQLHKEHPQYGWKINMGYGTSHHVEAIREHGMVKYHRSVFVTTVLRKTIDRFA
;
A
#
# COMPACT_ATOMS: atom_id res chain seq x y z
N MET A 1 19.46 1.06 18.96
CA MET A 1 18.27 1.89 18.70
C MET A 1 17.60 1.45 17.39
N LYS A 2 16.26 1.44 17.33
CA LYS A 2 15.49 0.89 16.19
C LYS A 2 15.48 1.84 14.99
N ILE A 3 15.58 1.28 13.77
CA ILE A 3 15.29 1.99 12.51
C ILE A 3 13.97 1.45 11.97
N CYS A 4 13.03 2.34 11.72
CA CYS A 4 11.71 2.00 11.19
C CYS A 4 11.66 2.24 9.69
N GLY A 5 11.30 1.21 8.93
CA GLY A 5 10.96 1.34 7.52
C GLY A 5 9.46 1.53 7.36
N LEU A 6 9.05 2.31 6.37
CA LEU A 6 7.66 2.56 6.03
C LEU A 6 7.49 2.44 4.51
N ASP A 7 6.41 1.81 4.10
CA ASP A 7 6.04 1.70 2.69
C ASP A 7 4.51 1.56 2.56
N GLU A 8 3.97 1.92 1.39
CA GLU A 8 2.56 1.82 1.08
C GLU A 8 2.25 0.86 -0.08
N ALA A 9 1.04 0.32 -0.07
CA ALA A 9 0.46 -0.45 -1.16
C ALA A 9 -0.89 0.16 -1.54
N GLY A 10 -1.16 0.20 -2.85
CA GLY A 10 -2.48 0.59 -3.37
C GLY A 10 -2.67 2.07 -3.65
N ARG A 11 -1.63 2.80 -4.05
CA ARG A 11 -1.78 4.22 -4.46
C ARG A 11 -2.53 4.40 -5.79
N GLY A 12 -2.25 3.56 -6.78
CA GLY A 12 -2.81 3.65 -8.16
C GLY A 12 -4.13 2.92 -8.50
N PRO A 13 -4.61 1.91 -7.75
CA PRO A 13 -5.86 1.20 -8.02
C PRO A 13 -7.11 2.09 -8.15
N LEU A 14 -8.08 1.66 -8.96
CA LEU A 14 -9.41 2.25 -9.06
C LEU A 14 -10.30 1.91 -7.87
N ALA A 15 -10.04 0.79 -7.19
CA ALA A 15 -10.82 0.33 -6.06
C ALA A 15 -9.95 -0.10 -4.86
N GLY A 16 -10.58 -0.07 -3.69
CA GLY A 16 -10.00 -0.51 -2.43
C GLY A 16 -9.15 0.55 -1.72
N PRO A 17 -8.64 0.21 -0.52
CA PRO A 17 -7.95 1.15 0.35
C PRO A 17 -6.51 1.42 -0.09
N LEU A 18 -5.95 2.51 0.45
CA LEU A 18 -4.52 2.68 0.60
C LEU A 18 -4.11 2.03 1.93
N VAL A 19 -3.08 1.19 1.90
CA VAL A 19 -2.56 0.51 3.10
C VAL A 19 -1.10 0.85 3.22
N ALA A 20 -0.63 1.17 4.42
CA ALA A 20 0.80 1.31 4.68
C ALA A 20 1.17 0.53 5.94
N ALA A 21 2.43 0.15 6.01
CA ALA A 21 2.98 -0.51 7.18
C ALA A 21 4.24 0.19 7.66
N ALA A 22 4.51 0.06 8.95
CA ALA A 22 5.76 0.43 9.59
C ALA A 22 6.36 -0.82 10.22
N VAL A 23 7.65 -1.06 9.96
CA VAL A 23 8.40 -2.17 10.54
C VAL A 23 9.69 -1.64 11.14
N ALA A 24 9.80 -1.71 12.47
CA ALA A 24 10.99 -1.32 13.20
C ALA A 24 11.86 -2.52 13.51
N LEU A 25 13.05 -2.53 12.91
CA LEU A 25 14.05 -3.56 13.13
C LEU A 25 15.11 -3.07 14.12
N ASN A 26 15.41 -3.90 15.12
CA ASN A 26 16.64 -3.79 15.91
C ASN A 26 17.77 -4.48 15.14
N PRO A 27 19.02 -3.97 15.16
CA PRO A 27 20.20 -4.66 14.61
C PRO A 27 20.32 -6.16 14.90
N LYS A 28 19.80 -6.64 16.04
CA LYS A 28 19.83 -8.07 16.41
C LYS A 28 18.82 -8.95 15.65
N ILE A 29 17.78 -8.35 15.06
CA ILE A 29 16.74 -9.08 14.33
C ILE A 29 17.27 -9.44 12.95
N LYS A 30 17.34 -10.74 12.66
CA LYS A 30 17.70 -11.25 11.34
C LYS A 30 16.46 -11.82 10.66
N ILE A 31 16.16 -11.28 9.48
CA ILE A 31 15.14 -11.81 8.57
C ILE A 31 15.91 -12.20 7.32
N SER A 32 15.85 -13.48 6.99
CA SER A 32 16.73 -14.17 6.05
C SER A 32 16.34 -13.85 4.61
N ASN A 33 15.03 -13.75 4.35
CA ASN A 33 14.46 -13.76 3.01
C ASN A 33 13.77 -12.44 2.61
N LEU A 34 14.26 -11.29 3.08
CA LEU A 34 13.77 -10.00 2.61
C LEU A 34 14.30 -9.71 1.20
N LYS A 35 13.42 -9.80 0.21
CA LYS A 35 13.64 -9.34 -1.16
C LYS A 35 12.57 -8.31 -1.52
N ASP A 36 12.79 -7.61 -2.63
CA ASP A 36 11.78 -6.74 -3.24
C ASP A 36 10.44 -7.49 -3.34
N SER A 37 9.39 -6.93 -2.73
CA SER A 37 8.06 -7.55 -2.64
C SER A 37 7.45 -7.83 -4.02
N LYS A 38 7.87 -7.07 -5.05
CA LYS A 38 7.44 -7.22 -6.44
C LYS A 38 8.11 -8.41 -7.14
N LYS A 39 9.29 -8.83 -6.66
CA LYS A 39 10.01 -10.02 -7.18
C LYS A 39 9.56 -11.33 -6.54
N LEU A 40 8.78 -11.26 -5.46
CA LEU A 40 8.23 -12.43 -4.78
C LEU A 40 6.90 -12.82 -5.42
N ASN A 41 6.66 -14.12 -5.57
CA ASN A 41 5.31 -14.60 -5.86
C ASN A 41 4.42 -14.52 -4.59
N LYS A 42 3.12 -14.79 -4.73
CA LYS A 42 2.16 -14.69 -3.61
C LYS A 42 2.56 -15.57 -2.42
N LEU A 43 2.94 -16.83 -2.67
CA LEU A 43 3.34 -17.76 -1.61
C LEU A 43 4.62 -17.31 -0.89
N GLN A 44 5.61 -16.82 -1.64
CA GLN A 44 6.84 -16.28 -1.07
C GLN A 44 6.58 -15.01 -0.23
N ARG A 45 5.71 -14.10 -0.69
CA ARG A 45 5.29 -12.93 0.10
C ARG A 45 4.59 -13.35 1.40
N GLU A 46 3.71 -14.34 1.35
CA GLU A 46 3.02 -14.85 2.54
C GLU A 46 4.00 -15.49 3.55
N ARG A 47 4.99 -16.24 3.06
CA ARG A 47 6.07 -16.79 3.92
C ARG A 47 6.90 -15.67 4.55
N ALA A 48 7.33 -14.68 3.76
CA ALA A 48 8.09 -13.55 4.26
C ALA A 48 7.28 -12.70 5.27
N TYR A 49 5.98 -12.51 5.03
CA TYR A 49 5.09 -11.87 5.98
C TYR A 49 5.10 -12.58 7.34
N LYS A 50 4.93 -13.91 7.35
CA LYS A 50 4.99 -14.71 8.59
C LYS A 50 6.36 -14.59 9.28
N GLU A 51 7.45 -14.63 8.52
CA GLU A 51 8.80 -14.44 9.06
C GLU A 51 8.96 -13.06 9.73
N ILE A 52 8.45 -11.99 9.10
CA ILE A 52 8.49 -10.63 9.66
C ILE A 52 7.72 -10.56 10.97
N ILE A 53 6.48 -11.06 11.00
CA ILE A 53 5.63 -11.02 12.21
C ILE A 53 6.26 -11.84 13.35
N ASN A 54 6.88 -12.98 13.04
CA ASN A 54 7.50 -13.86 14.04
C ASN A 54 8.93 -13.44 14.44
N SER A 55 9.51 -12.44 13.78
CA SER A 55 10.91 -12.03 14.01
C SER A 55 11.14 -11.24 15.31
N GLY A 56 10.07 -10.88 16.03
CA GLY A 56 10.12 -9.94 17.15
C GLY A 56 10.28 -8.47 16.72
N ALA A 57 10.13 -8.18 15.43
CA ALA A 57 10.04 -6.83 14.92
C ALA A 57 8.74 -6.17 15.40
N GLU A 58 8.81 -4.87 15.69
CA GLU A 58 7.62 -4.09 15.98
C GLU A 58 6.98 -3.68 14.64
N VAL A 59 5.70 -4.03 14.47
CA VAL A 59 4.96 -3.87 13.22
C VAL A 59 3.65 -3.13 13.47
N ALA A 60 3.38 -2.13 12.65
CA ALA A 60 2.11 -1.40 12.65
C ALA A 60 1.57 -1.29 11.24
N VAL A 61 0.25 -1.32 11.11
CA VAL A 61 -0.46 -1.14 9.83
C VAL A 61 -1.48 -0.01 9.98
N GLU A 62 -1.60 0.77 8.91
CA GLU A 62 -2.58 1.82 8.74
C GLU A 62 -3.33 1.64 7.42
N ILE A 63 -4.61 2.02 7.44
CA ILE A 63 -5.52 1.85 6.31
C ILE A 63 -6.30 3.15 6.13
N ILE A 64 -6.34 3.64 4.89
CA ILE A 64 -7.21 4.74 4.48
C ILE A 64 -8.18 4.20 3.43
N SER A 65 -9.47 4.30 3.74
CA SER A 65 -10.56 3.78 2.92
C SER A 65 -10.72 4.55 1.59
N ALA A 66 -11.36 3.92 0.59
CA ALA A 66 -11.74 4.60 -0.65
C ALA A 66 -12.63 5.82 -0.39
N ARG A 67 -13.54 5.75 0.60
CA ARG A 67 -14.36 6.90 1.04
C ARG A 67 -13.51 8.08 1.50
N GLN A 68 -12.50 7.84 2.36
CA GLN A 68 -11.59 8.89 2.79
C GLN A 68 -10.75 9.45 1.64
N ILE A 69 -10.31 8.60 0.71
CA ILE A 69 -9.57 9.03 -0.49
C ILE A 69 -10.46 9.89 -1.39
N ASN A 70 -11.73 9.54 -1.57
CA ASN A 70 -12.68 10.33 -2.36
C ASN A 70 -12.92 11.70 -1.72
N ASN A 71 -13.01 11.76 -0.39
CA ASN A 71 -13.30 13.00 0.33
C ASN A 71 -12.09 13.96 0.43
N GLN A 72 -10.88 13.42 0.59
CA GLN A 72 -9.69 14.22 0.94
C GLN A 72 -8.60 14.20 -0.14
N GLY A 73 -8.72 13.31 -1.12
CA GLY A 73 -7.75 13.11 -2.19
C GLY A 73 -6.61 12.16 -1.84
N ILE A 74 -6.03 11.53 -2.87
CA ILE A 74 -4.92 10.58 -2.73
C ILE A 74 -3.64 11.23 -2.18
N GLY A 75 -3.41 12.52 -2.49
CA GLY A 75 -2.25 13.26 -2.00
C GLY A 75 -2.28 13.45 -0.47
N TRP A 76 -3.46 13.73 0.09
CA TRP A 76 -3.66 13.76 1.54
C TRP A 76 -3.49 12.36 2.12
N ALA A 77 -4.16 11.35 1.55
CA ALA A 77 -4.12 9.99 2.05
C ALA A 77 -2.69 9.45 2.16
N ASN A 78 -1.85 9.70 1.14
CA ASN A 78 -0.47 9.24 1.15
C ASN A 78 0.37 9.88 2.26
N LYS A 79 0.13 11.14 2.62
CA LYS A 79 0.87 11.80 3.72
C LYS A 79 0.31 11.38 5.07
N GLU A 80 -1.01 11.31 5.18
CA GLU A 80 -1.72 11.01 6.41
C GLU A 80 -1.41 9.60 6.92
N ILE A 81 -1.32 8.62 6.03
CA ILE A 81 -1.12 7.22 6.42
C ILE A 81 0.24 7.02 7.12
N PHE A 82 1.29 7.69 6.63
CA PHE A 82 2.61 7.67 7.27
C PHE A 82 2.64 8.49 8.57
N ARG A 83 1.92 9.61 8.62
CA ARG A 83 1.79 10.39 9.86
C ARG A 83 1.16 9.56 10.98
N ARG A 84 0.14 8.75 10.68
CA ARG A 84 -0.48 7.83 11.64
C ARG A 84 0.49 6.74 12.09
N LEU A 85 1.24 6.14 11.17
CA LEU A 85 2.24 5.12 11.49
C LEU A 85 3.36 5.62 12.40
N ILE A 86 3.89 6.82 12.15
CA ILE A 86 4.96 7.43 12.97
C ILE A 86 4.50 7.66 14.41
N LYS A 87 3.20 7.80 14.66
CA LYS A 87 2.65 7.91 16.02
C LYS A 87 2.51 6.57 16.74
N LYS A 88 2.53 5.45 16.00
CA LYS A 88 2.33 4.11 16.54
C LYS A 88 3.63 3.41 16.94
N ILE A 89 4.74 3.72 16.28
CA ILE A 89 6.03 3.11 16.53
C ILE A 89 7.06 4.20 16.75
N GLU A 90 7.69 4.20 17.92
CA GLU A 90 8.77 5.14 18.23
C GLU A 90 10.13 4.59 17.74
N ALA A 91 10.83 5.37 16.92
CA ALA A 91 12.11 4.99 16.34
C ALA A 91 13.09 6.16 16.28
N LYS A 92 14.39 5.84 16.28
CA LYS A 92 15.46 6.85 16.11
C LYS A 92 15.38 7.51 14.73
N LYS A 93 15.02 6.71 13.72
CA LYS A 93 14.95 7.13 12.32
C LYS A 93 13.85 6.36 11.61
N TYR A 94 13.14 7.06 10.74
CA TYR A 94 12.11 6.55 9.85
C TYR A 94 12.61 6.66 8.41
N ILE A 95 12.51 5.58 7.65
CA ILE A 95 12.88 5.54 6.23
C ILE A 95 11.63 5.22 5.42
N VAL A 96 11.26 6.11 4.50
CA VAL A 96 10.09 5.95 3.63
C VAL A 96 10.58 5.71 2.20
N ASP A 97 9.96 4.77 1.48
CA ASP A 97 10.26 4.59 0.05
C ASP A 97 9.77 5.77 -0.81
N GLY A 98 10.49 6.04 -1.89
CA GLY A 98 10.11 7.00 -2.92
C GLY A 98 10.53 8.44 -2.63
N ASN A 99 9.89 9.37 -3.34
CA ASN A 99 10.19 10.80 -3.29
C ASN A 99 8.99 11.61 -2.78
N LEU A 100 8.43 11.17 -1.66
CA LEU A 100 7.33 11.88 -1.02
C LEU A 100 7.84 13.24 -0.54
N LYS A 101 7.32 14.30 -1.15
CA LYS A 101 7.34 15.65 -0.56
C LYS A 101 6.40 15.64 0.64
N LEU A 102 6.87 15.09 1.76
CA LEU A 102 6.18 15.01 3.06
C LEU A 102 6.05 16.40 3.71
N GLY A 103 5.87 17.47 2.92
CA GLY A 103 5.78 18.85 3.38
C GLY A 103 4.97 18.94 4.67
N ARG A 104 5.64 19.49 5.71
CA ARG A 104 5.22 19.61 7.12
C ARG A 104 5.38 18.41 8.07
N ILE A 105 5.83 17.24 7.64
CA ILE A 105 6.46 16.28 8.59
C ILE A 105 7.88 16.79 8.89
N LYS A 106 7.97 17.90 9.64
CA LYS A 106 9.22 18.43 10.21
C LYS A 106 9.68 17.51 11.35
N ASN A 107 9.80 16.22 11.09
CA ASN A 107 10.48 15.32 11.99
C ASN A 107 11.85 15.07 11.36
N SER A 108 12.90 15.65 11.95
CA SER A 108 14.31 15.47 11.54
C SER A 108 14.71 14.00 11.46
N ARG A 109 13.90 13.10 12.03
CA ARG A 109 14.08 11.64 12.00
C ARG A 109 13.53 10.96 10.75
N VAL A 110 12.73 11.62 9.90
CA VAL A 110 12.14 11.02 8.69
C VAL A 110 13.00 11.29 7.46
N LYS A 111 13.37 10.24 6.73
CA LYS A 111 14.12 10.32 5.48
C LYS A 111 13.39 9.58 4.37
N CYS A 112 13.06 10.27 3.28
CA CYS A 112 12.60 9.64 2.04
C CYS A 112 13.82 9.16 1.24
N VAL A 113 13.76 7.93 0.74
CA VAL A 113 14.82 7.33 -0.10
C VAL A 113 14.16 6.60 -1.26
N ILE A 114 14.48 7.02 -2.48
CA ILE A 114 13.96 6.39 -3.70
C ILE A 114 14.53 4.97 -3.81
N GLY A 115 13.66 3.96 -3.93
CA GLY A 115 14.08 2.56 -4.03
C GLY A 115 14.59 1.99 -2.70
N ALA A 116 14.12 2.51 -1.57
CA ALA A 116 14.39 1.96 -0.26
C ALA A 116 13.78 0.57 -0.10
N ASP A 117 12.67 0.29 -0.79
CA ASP A 117 12.05 -1.03 -0.92
C ASP A 117 12.99 -2.10 -1.51
N ARG A 118 14.09 -1.68 -2.17
CA ARG A 118 15.11 -2.57 -2.73
C ARG A 118 16.45 -2.54 -2.00
N THR A 119 16.66 -1.58 -1.11
CA THR A 119 17.98 -1.34 -0.49
C THR A 119 17.97 -1.36 1.04
N ARG A 120 16.80 -1.24 1.68
CA ARG A 120 16.67 -1.17 3.15
C ARG A 120 15.75 -2.26 3.66
N LYS A 121 16.29 -3.20 4.43
CA LYS A 121 15.56 -4.34 5.00
C LYS A 121 14.28 -3.94 5.74
N CYS A 122 14.31 -2.87 6.53
CA CYS A 122 13.11 -2.42 7.25
C CYS A 122 12.00 -1.92 6.29
N VAL A 123 12.37 -1.30 5.16
CA VAL A 123 11.41 -0.84 4.14
C VAL A 123 10.93 -2.01 3.28
N MET A 124 11.81 -2.96 2.92
CA MET A 124 11.39 -4.22 2.30
C MET A 124 10.34 -4.95 3.13
N ALA A 125 10.56 -5.05 4.44
CA ALA A 125 9.63 -5.67 5.36
C ALA A 125 8.29 -4.92 5.42
N ALA A 126 8.33 -3.59 5.52
CA ALA A 126 7.13 -2.75 5.47
C ALA A 126 6.36 -2.94 4.15
N SER A 127 7.06 -2.99 3.02
CA SER A 127 6.47 -3.24 1.68
C SER A 127 5.70 -4.55 1.64
N ILE A 128 6.30 -5.63 2.16
CA ILE A 128 5.68 -6.95 2.23
C ILE A 128 4.44 -6.91 3.12
N VAL A 129 4.53 -6.32 4.31
CA VAL A 129 3.41 -6.21 5.25
C VAL A 129 2.26 -5.42 4.64
N ALA A 130 2.52 -4.26 4.04
CA ALA A 130 1.51 -3.43 3.39
C ALA A 130 0.85 -4.17 2.21
N LYS A 131 1.66 -4.80 1.35
CA LYS A 131 1.17 -5.51 0.16
C LYS A 131 0.31 -6.71 0.52
N VAL A 132 0.78 -7.59 1.41
CA VAL A 132 0.03 -8.79 1.84
C VAL A 132 -1.27 -8.38 2.52
N THR A 133 -1.22 -7.37 3.40
CA THR A 133 -2.43 -6.89 4.09
C THR A 133 -3.45 -6.34 3.09
N ARG A 134 -3.00 -5.50 2.14
CA ARG A 134 -3.90 -4.97 1.12
C ARG A 134 -4.50 -6.06 0.24
N ASP A 135 -3.69 -7.00 -0.24
CA ASP A 135 -4.17 -8.06 -1.13
C ASP A 135 -5.22 -8.93 -0.42
N ARG A 136 -5.05 -9.21 0.88
CA ARG A 136 -6.07 -9.91 1.69
C ARG A 136 -7.38 -9.12 1.79
N LEU A 137 -7.32 -7.80 1.99
CA LEU A 137 -8.51 -6.94 1.98
C LEU A 137 -9.21 -6.96 0.62
N MET A 138 -8.45 -6.88 -0.49
CA MET A 138 -9.04 -6.96 -1.83
C MET A 138 -9.71 -8.32 -2.09
N LEU A 139 -9.14 -9.41 -1.58
CA LEU A 139 -9.76 -10.74 -1.67
C LEU A 139 -11.06 -10.83 -0.87
N GLN A 140 -11.16 -10.16 0.28
CA GLN A 140 -12.41 -10.07 1.03
C GLN A 140 -13.46 -9.27 0.25
N LEU A 141 -13.08 -8.09 -0.26
CA LEU A 141 -13.97 -7.28 -1.09
C LEU A 141 -14.44 -8.01 -2.35
N HIS A 142 -13.60 -8.87 -2.94
CA HIS A 142 -14.01 -9.68 -4.08
C HIS A 142 -15.12 -10.68 -3.74
N LYS A 143 -15.17 -11.20 -2.51
CA LYS A 143 -16.26 -12.09 -2.10
C LYS A 143 -17.61 -11.36 -2.09
N GLU A 144 -17.60 -10.08 -1.69
CA GLU A 144 -18.79 -9.21 -1.69
C GLU A 144 -19.17 -8.74 -3.10
N HIS A 145 -18.17 -8.54 -3.98
CA HIS A 145 -18.37 -8.03 -5.33
C HIS A 145 -17.53 -8.81 -6.36
N PRO A 146 -17.94 -10.05 -6.69
CA PRO A 146 -17.15 -10.92 -7.56
C PRO A 146 -17.01 -10.38 -8.99
N GLN A 147 -18.00 -9.64 -9.48
CA GLN A 147 -18.07 -9.14 -10.85
C GLN A 147 -16.88 -8.25 -11.25
N TYR A 148 -16.24 -7.56 -10.30
CA TYR A 148 -15.12 -6.66 -10.61
C TYR A 148 -13.76 -7.36 -10.72
N GLY A 149 -13.69 -8.68 -10.53
CA GLY A 149 -12.46 -9.46 -10.73
C GLY A 149 -11.32 -9.11 -9.75
N TRP A 150 -11.62 -8.50 -8.60
CA TRP A 150 -10.61 -8.02 -7.65
C TRP A 150 -9.67 -9.09 -7.09
N LYS A 151 -10.03 -10.39 -7.17
CA LYS A 151 -9.11 -11.51 -6.85
C LYS A 151 -7.90 -11.62 -7.79
N ILE A 152 -7.99 -11.06 -9.00
CA ILE A 152 -6.90 -11.08 -10.00
C ILE A 152 -6.31 -9.67 -10.10
N ASN A 153 -7.13 -8.67 -10.38
CA ASN A 153 -6.63 -7.32 -10.67
C ASN A 153 -6.31 -6.49 -9.41
N MET A 154 -6.64 -6.96 -8.20
CA MET A 154 -6.39 -6.24 -6.93
C MET A 154 -6.91 -4.78 -6.91
N GLY A 155 -7.95 -4.48 -7.68
CA GLY A 155 -8.55 -3.16 -7.83
C GLY A 155 -7.86 -2.25 -8.86
N TYR A 156 -6.81 -2.71 -9.56
CA TYR A 156 -6.18 -1.95 -10.64
C TYR A 156 -7.09 -1.90 -11.89
N GLY A 157 -6.97 -0.83 -12.68
CA GLY A 157 -7.80 -0.59 -13.87
C GLY A 157 -7.40 -1.44 -15.08
N THR A 158 -7.47 -2.77 -14.95
CA THR A 158 -7.37 -3.70 -16.09
C THR A 158 -8.61 -3.58 -16.97
N SER A 159 -8.54 -3.98 -18.24
CA SER A 159 -9.67 -3.96 -19.20
C SER A 159 -10.94 -4.55 -18.60
N HIS A 160 -10.84 -5.77 -18.05
CA HIS A 160 -11.94 -6.46 -17.36
C HIS A 160 -12.56 -5.66 -16.21
N HIS A 161 -11.75 -4.93 -15.43
CA HIS A 161 -12.26 -4.14 -14.30
C HIS A 161 -13.00 -2.89 -14.80
N VAL A 162 -12.48 -2.25 -15.85
CA VAL A 162 -13.12 -1.09 -16.45
C VAL A 162 -14.43 -1.47 -17.13
N GLU A 163 -14.48 -2.61 -17.81
CA GLU A 163 -15.71 -3.19 -18.38
C GLU A 163 -16.73 -3.52 -17.30
N ALA A 164 -16.33 -4.21 -16.23
CA ALA A 164 -17.22 -4.51 -15.10
C ALA A 164 -17.79 -3.25 -14.43
N ILE A 165 -17.03 -2.16 -14.39
CA ILE A 165 -17.53 -0.86 -13.91
C ILE A 165 -18.56 -0.26 -14.86
N ARG A 166 -18.39 -0.41 -16.18
CA ARG A 166 -19.39 0.06 -17.16
C ARG A 166 -20.68 -0.72 -17.06
N GLU A 167 -20.59 -2.03 -16.90
CA GLU A 167 -21.75 -2.92 -16.86
C GLU A 167 -22.50 -2.84 -15.52
N HIS A 168 -21.79 -2.83 -14.39
CA HIS A 168 -22.39 -2.95 -13.06
C HIS A 168 -22.35 -1.66 -12.24
N GLY A 169 -21.77 -0.59 -12.77
CA GLY A 169 -21.58 0.67 -12.05
C GLY A 169 -20.52 0.62 -10.95
N MET A 170 -20.33 1.75 -10.26
CA MET A 170 -19.41 1.89 -9.12
C MET A 170 -20.08 1.50 -7.80
N VAL A 171 -19.35 0.76 -6.96
CA VAL A 171 -19.67 0.58 -5.53
C VAL A 171 -18.83 1.46 -4.59
N LYS A 172 -19.20 1.51 -3.30
CA LYS A 172 -18.56 2.31 -2.23
C LYS A 172 -17.03 2.13 -2.08
N TYR A 173 -16.48 1.04 -2.61
CA TYR A 173 -15.05 0.74 -2.60
C TYR A 173 -14.27 1.37 -3.76
N HIS A 174 -14.94 1.94 -4.76
CA HIS A 174 -14.31 2.63 -5.87
C HIS A 174 -13.86 4.04 -5.50
N ARG A 175 -12.77 4.46 -6.15
CA ARG A 175 -12.22 5.82 -6.07
C ARG A 175 -12.79 6.62 -7.22
N SER A 176 -13.82 7.42 -6.96
CA SER A 176 -14.66 8.03 -8.00
C SER A 176 -13.84 8.82 -9.02
N VAL A 177 -12.92 9.68 -8.56
CA VAL A 177 -12.04 10.49 -9.42
C VAL A 177 -11.15 9.62 -10.33
N PHE A 178 -10.66 8.49 -9.83
CA PHE A 178 -9.79 7.60 -10.60
C PHE A 178 -10.59 6.87 -11.67
N VAL A 179 -11.77 6.36 -11.29
CA VAL A 179 -12.69 5.69 -12.21
C VAL A 179 -13.13 6.63 -13.31
N THR A 180 -13.61 7.83 -12.98
CA THR A 180 -14.08 8.82 -13.98
C THR A 180 -12.95 9.23 -14.93
N THR A 181 -11.73 9.40 -14.42
CA THR A 181 -10.56 9.71 -15.26
C THR A 181 -10.26 8.60 -16.27
N VAL A 182 -10.34 7.33 -15.86
CA VAL A 182 -10.08 6.18 -16.76
C VAL A 182 -11.21 6.01 -17.78
N LEU A 183 -12.46 6.17 -17.35
CA LEU A 183 -13.61 6.04 -18.25
C LEU A 183 -13.60 7.11 -19.35
N ARG A 184 -13.30 8.39 -19.00
CA ARG A 184 -13.17 9.48 -19.98
C ARG A 184 -12.10 9.20 -21.03
N LYS A 185 -10.89 8.82 -20.59
CA LYS A 185 -9.77 8.49 -21.49
C LYS A 185 -10.06 7.34 -22.45
N THR A 186 -11.03 6.49 -22.14
CA THR A 186 -11.40 5.41 -23.06
C THR A 186 -12.34 5.91 -24.15
N ILE A 187 -13.22 6.87 -23.86
CA ILE A 187 -14.13 7.47 -24.84
C ILE A 187 -13.30 8.22 -25.90
N ASP A 188 -12.32 9.01 -25.47
CA ASP A 188 -11.45 9.80 -26.36
C ASP A 188 -10.53 8.94 -27.27
N ARG A 189 -10.47 7.61 -27.09
CA ARG A 189 -9.70 6.70 -27.95
C ARG A 189 -10.53 6.11 -29.09
N PHE A 190 -11.85 6.27 -29.04
CA PHE A 190 -12.79 5.76 -30.04
C PHE A 190 -13.62 6.89 -30.67
N ALA A 191 -13.30 8.15 -30.35
CA ALA A 191 -13.77 9.36 -31.02
C ALA A 191 -12.64 9.89 -31.91
#